data_AF-A0A7V4J0I4-F1
#
_entry.id   AF-A0A7V4J0I4-F1
#
_cell.length_a   1.000
_cell.length_b   1.000
_cell.length_c   1.000
_cell.angle_alpha   90.00
_cell.angle_beta   90.00
_cell.angle_gamma   90.00
#
_symmetry.space_group_name_H-M   'P 1'
#
loop_
_entity.id
_entity.type
_entity.pdbx_description
1 polymer ?
#
loop_
_entity_poly.entity_id
_entity_poly.type
_entity_poly.pdbx_seq_one_letter_code
_entity_poly.pdbx_strand_id
1 'polypeptide(L)'
;MEKIAEKTGWGNYEYWTHPQFVKLSNLIFEECNVLISVSSLKRFFGKIKSTHEPHREIRNALARFIGYADWDDFVYKNQVTFPEQMKETGVKRKTFFLKDLKVKKSRIVFVVSISLFIFGLFAYLVLREKTEDFSTVQFSGKYLTGLSPHTVVFSYDVSKIRDSVFIDYDDSFSERNREYLNPNNNTITHLYLLPDFYHVRLICNNKTIRIMRAHFLTDGWVAYMGYDNKRKFFPISFNNSDGMLQIDPDTIFATGLVRKDDDILIKYRLVQNFEVNGDRFSLKATVKDAKKVNTLHCFFAAFVIHGNFGKIKVSFTPEECINKAWIIFDDVQLEGRNYDLSAIAADFSRWQRLEIMVRDNRLIIKINDKECFNHPITGRIGTVRALLFDTTPSGVLKDLSFTNL
;
A
#
# COMPACT_ATOMS: atom_id res chain seq x y z
N MET A 1 -22.43 21.86 5.76
CA MET A 1 -21.02 22.12 6.16
C MET A 1 -20.97 22.82 7.51
N GLU A 2 -21.67 23.94 7.68
CA GLU A 2 -21.75 24.68 8.94
C GLU A 2 -22.18 23.82 10.14
N LYS A 3 -23.27 23.04 10.04
CA LYS A 3 -23.69 22.12 11.10
C LYS A 3 -22.64 21.06 11.50
N ILE A 4 -21.74 20.68 10.58
CA ILE A 4 -20.64 19.75 10.87
C ILE A 4 -19.55 20.49 11.67
N ALA A 5 -19.27 21.75 11.32
CA ALA A 5 -18.34 22.59 12.06
C ALA A 5 -18.85 22.91 13.47
N GLU A 6 -20.16 23.13 13.63
CA GLU A 6 -20.81 23.30 14.94
C GLU A 6 -20.71 22.04 15.79
N LYS A 7 -21.06 20.86 15.23
CA LYS A 7 -20.99 19.58 15.97
C LYS A 7 -19.57 19.25 16.43
N THR A 8 -18.56 19.56 15.61
CA THR A 8 -17.16 19.25 15.94
C THR A 8 -16.50 20.30 16.84
N GLY A 9 -17.01 21.53 16.88
CA GLY A 9 -16.44 22.63 17.67
C GLY A 9 -15.08 23.12 17.16
N TRP A 10 -14.69 22.81 15.92
CA TRP A 10 -13.36 23.13 15.38
C TRP A 10 -13.27 24.50 14.69
N GLY A 11 -14.28 25.34 14.84
CA GLY A 11 -14.35 26.65 14.20
C GLY A 11 -14.59 26.58 12.68
N ASN A 12 -14.34 27.68 11.98
CA ASN A 12 -14.66 27.82 10.55
C ASN A 12 -13.93 26.76 9.70
N TYR A 13 -14.72 25.96 8.97
CA TYR A 13 -14.26 24.88 8.10
C TYR A 13 -13.35 25.36 6.94
N GLU A 14 -13.37 26.65 6.63
CA GLU A 14 -12.46 27.27 5.68
C GLU A 14 -10.99 27.26 6.13
N TYR A 15 -10.69 27.10 7.42
CA TYR A 15 -9.31 26.99 7.91
C TYR A 15 -8.90 25.57 8.26
N TRP A 16 -9.76 24.58 7.96
CA TRP A 16 -9.46 23.21 8.33
C TRP A 16 -8.27 22.66 7.54
N THR A 17 -7.38 22.02 8.29
CA THR A 17 -6.14 21.41 7.80
C THR A 17 -6.30 19.91 7.59
N HIS A 18 -5.32 19.27 6.95
CA HIS A 18 -5.38 17.83 6.66
C HIS A 18 -5.66 16.95 7.90
N PRO A 19 -5.03 17.18 9.07
CA PRO A 19 -5.33 16.43 10.30
C PRO A 19 -6.80 16.51 10.73
N GLN A 20 -7.46 17.66 10.56
CA GLN A 20 -8.88 17.82 10.90
C GLN A 20 -9.77 16.98 9.99
N PHE A 21 -9.44 16.88 8.69
CA PHE A 21 -10.19 16.00 7.79
C PHE A 21 -9.93 14.51 8.04
N VAL A 22 -8.72 14.13 8.50
CA VAL A 22 -8.43 12.76 8.97
C VAL A 22 -9.25 12.46 10.22
N LYS A 23 -9.29 13.38 11.19
CA LYS A 23 -10.09 13.24 12.41
C LYS A 23 -11.59 13.17 12.10
N LEU A 24 -12.09 13.98 11.17
CA LEU A 24 -13.49 13.94 10.73
C LEU A 24 -13.85 12.60 10.08
N SER A 25 -12.97 12.07 9.21
CA SER A 25 -13.15 10.75 8.61
C SER A 25 -13.30 9.66 9.66
N ASN A 26 -12.47 9.71 10.71
CA ASN A 26 -12.53 8.72 11.79
C ASN A 26 -13.81 8.87 12.62
N LEU A 27 -14.22 10.09 12.98
CA LEU A 27 -15.45 10.34 13.73
C LEU A 27 -16.70 9.87 12.97
N ILE A 28 -16.77 10.13 11.66
CA ILE A 28 -17.89 9.64 10.82
C ILE A 28 -17.88 8.11 10.77
N PHE A 29 -16.71 7.48 10.68
CA PHE A 29 -16.61 6.02 10.70
C PHE A 29 -17.05 5.43 12.05
N GLU A 30 -16.61 6.02 13.17
CA GLU A 30 -16.97 5.56 14.52
C GLU A 30 -18.48 5.69 14.81
N GLU A 31 -19.12 6.79 14.38
CA GLU A 31 -20.53 7.05 14.70
C GLU A 31 -21.50 6.45 13.67
N CYS A 32 -21.11 6.43 12.39
CA CYS A 32 -22.02 6.04 11.30
C CYS A 32 -21.64 4.72 10.63
N ASN A 33 -20.49 4.12 10.98
CA ASN A 33 -19.93 2.93 10.34
C ASN A 33 -19.77 3.06 8.81
N VAL A 34 -19.51 4.29 8.33
CA VAL A 34 -19.27 4.60 6.92
C VAL A 34 -17.89 5.21 6.76
N LEU A 35 -17.03 4.56 5.99
CA LEU A 35 -15.69 5.08 5.69
C LEU A 35 -15.75 6.07 4.53
N ILE A 36 -15.64 7.36 4.83
CA ILE A 36 -15.51 8.41 3.82
C ILE A 36 -14.04 8.79 3.70
N SER A 37 -13.44 8.65 2.51
CA SER A 37 -12.05 9.04 2.33
C SER A 37 -11.82 10.54 2.61
N VAL A 38 -10.64 10.85 3.15
CA VAL A 38 -10.22 12.23 3.45
C VAL A 38 -10.25 13.12 2.20
N SER A 39 -9.97 12.55 1.03
CA SER A 39 -10.07 13.26 -0.26
C SER A 39 -11.52 13.58 -0.63
N SER A 40 -12.47 12.68 -0.37
CA SER A 40 -13.91 12.92 -0.58
C SER A 40 -14.44 13.99 0.37
N LEU A 41 -14.02 14.00 1.64
CA LEU A 41 -14.36 15.07 2.59
C LEU A 41 -13.78 16.42 2.15
N LYS A 42 -12.49 16.46 1.78
CA LYS A 42 -11.86 17.68 1.26
C LYS A 42 -12.56 18.21 -0.01
N ARG A 43 -13.06 17.33 -0.89
CA ARG A 43 -13.88 17.73 -2.05
C ARG A 43 -15.24 18.29 -1.62
N PHE A 44 -15.93 17.64 -0.67
CA PHE A 44 -17.21 18.12 -0.13
C PHE A 44 -17.09 19.52 0.50
N PHE A 45 -16.02 19.77 1.25
CA PHE A 45 -15.73 21.05 1.90
C PHE A 45 -15.02 22.09 0.99
N GLY A 46 -14.94 21.82 -0.33
CA GLY A 46 -14.37 22.77 -1.30
C GLY A 46 -12.85 22.98 -1.20
N LYS A 47 -12.11 22.13 -0.46
CA LYS A 47 -10.64 22.18 -0.36
C LYS A 47 -9.92 21.62 -1.59
N ILE A 48 -10.60 20.78 -2.34
CA ILE A 48 -10.13 20.21 -3.60
C ILE A 48 -11.22 20.47 -4.63
N LYS A 49 -10.86 21.01 -5.81
CA LYS A 49 -11.81 21.24 -6.90
C LYS A 49 -12.43 19.91 -7.33
N SER A 50 -13.77 19.86 -7.40
CA SER A 50 -14.54 18.72 -7.91
C SER A 50 -15.59 19.23 -8.88
N THR A 51 -15.70 18.60 -10.05
CA THR A 51 -16.74 18.88 -11.06
C THR A 51 -17.99 18.02 -10.87
N HIS A 52 -17.93 17.04 -9.97
CA HIS A 52 -19.03 16.11 -9.71
C HIS A 52 -19.60 16.38 -8.33
N GLU A 53 -20.93 16.35 -8.25
CA GLU A 53 -21.63 16.37 -6.96
C GLU A 53 -21.20 15.18 -6.09
N PRO A 54 -21.13 15.36 -4.76
CA PRO A 54 -20.85 14.26 -3.85
C PRO A 54 -21.83 13.09 -4.05
N HIS A 55 -21.32 11.87 -4.09
CA HIS A 55 -22.15 10.66 -4.19
C HIS A 55 -23.21 10.65 -3.08
N ARG A 56 -24.42 10.13 -3.37
CA ARG A 56 -25.56 10.17 -2.42
C ARG A 56 -25.21 9.50 -1.08
N GLU A 57 -24.38 8.47 -1.10
CA GLU A 57 -23.89 7.78 0.09
C GLU A 57 -23.05 8.68 1.01
N ILE A 58 -22.21 9.56 0.44
CA ILE A 58 -21.42 10.56 1.19
C ILE A 58 -22.37 11.56 1.84
N ARG A 59 -23.38 12.03 1.09
CA ARG A 59 -24.41 12.96 1.61
C ARG A 59 -25.20 12.33 2.76
N ASN A 60 -25.60 11.07 2.62
CA ASN A 60 -26.33 10.32 3.65
C ASN A 60 -25.48 10.12 4.91
N ALA A 61 -24.23 9.73 4.77
CA ALA A 61 -23.33 9.54 5.90
C ALA A 61 -23.03 10.86 6.64
N LEU A 62 -22.88 11.97 5.91
CA LEU A 62 -22.74 13.29 6.52
C LEU A 62 -24.00 13.76 7.24
N ALA A 63 -25.19 13.49 6.69
CA ALA A 63 -26.47 13.80 7.32
C ALA A 63 -26.68 12.99 8.61
N ARG A 64 -26.35 11.69 8.60
CA ARG A 64 -26.33 10.83 9.80
C ARG A 64 -25.36 11.33 10.85
N PHE A 65 -24.17 11.75 10.43
CA PHE A 65 -23.19 12.33 11.32
C PHE A 65 -23.69 13.59 12.03
N ILE A 66 -24.61 14.37 11.44
CA ILE A 66 -25.21 15.53 12.13
C ILE A 66 -26.59 15.24 12.75
N GLY A 67 -26.97 13.96 12.90
CA GLY A 67 -28.15 13.53 13.65
C GLY A 67 -29.45 13.37 12.85
N TYR A 68 -29.39 13.30 11.51
CA TYR A 68 -30.53 13.06 10.64
C TYR A 68 -30.56 11.61 10.13
N ALA A 69 -31.70 11.09 9.69
CA ALA A 69 -31.79 9.70 9.22
C ALA A 69 -30.98 9.46 7.91
N ASP A 70 -31.05 10.43 7.00
CA ASP A 70 -30.35 10.48 5.72
C ASP A 70 -30.36 11.91 5.15
N TRP A 71 -29.86 12.08 3.93
CA TRP A 71 -29.80 13.38 3.27
C TRP A 71 -31.19 13.98 3.01
N ASP A 72 -32.18 13.16 2.69
CA ASP A 72 -33.52 13.64 2.34
C ASP A 72 -34.27 14.12 3.60
N ASP A 73 -34.08 13.45 4.74
CA ASP A 73 -34.55 13.91 6.07
C ASP A 73 -33.90 15.24 6.47
N PHE A 74 -32.61 15.42 6.16
CA PHE A 74 -31.91 16.69 6.38
C PHE A 74 -32.50 17.82 5.52
N VAL A 75 -32.76 17.58 4.23
CA VAL A 75 -33.34 18.57 3.31
C VAL A 75 -34.76 18.95 3.73
N TYR A 76 -35.58 17.97 4.09
CA TYR A 76 -36.97 18.14 4.51
C TYR A 76 -37.10 18.97 5.81
N LYS A 77 -36.33 18.60 6.85
CA LYS A 77 -36.39 19.28 8.16
C LYS A 77 -35.75 20.66 8.18
N ASN A 78 -34.89 20.99 7.22
CA ASN A 78 -34.23 22.29 7.13
C ASN A 78 -34.76 23.16 5.98
N GLN A 79 -35.86 22.75 5.31
CA GLN A 79 -36.52 23.49 4.23
C GLN A 79 -35.55 23.98 3.13
N VAL A 80 -34.54 23.17 2.81
CA VAL A 80 -33.55 23.54 1.79
C VAL A 80 -34.21 23.46 0.42
N THR A 81 -34.60 24.63 -0.11
CA THR A 81 -35.29 24.72 -1.40
C THR A 81 -34.26 24.62 -2.52
N PHE A 82 -34.20 23.47 -3.19
CA PHE A 82 -33.46 23.31 -4.44
C PHE A 82 -34.39 23.65 -5.62
N PRO A 83 -33.90 24.33 -6.69
CA PRO A 83 -34.68 24.48 -7.91
C PRO A 83 -34.97 23.11 -8.52
N GLU A 84 -36.24 22.74 -8.57
CA GLU A 84 -36.72 21.42 -8.99
C GLU A 84 -36.64 21.26 -10.52
N GLN A 85 -35.82 20.32 -10.99
CA GLN A 85 -35.94 19.68 -12.30
C GLN A 85 -35.63 18.18 -12.07
N MET A 86 -36.57 17.25 -12.20
CA MET A 86 -37.25 16.88 -13.44
C MET A 86 -38.49 16.00 -13.20
N LYS A 87 -39.51 16.20 -14.06
CA LYS A 87 -40.52 15.23 -14.57
C LYS A 87 -41.50 14.68 -13.52
N GLU A 88 -42.82 14.75 -13.72
CA GLU A 88 -43.58 14.12 -14.79
C GLU A 88 -44.78 15.00 -15.21
N THR A 89 -45.10 15.04 -16.50
CA THR A 89 -46.47 15.34 -16.93
C THR A 89 -46.91 14.32 -17.95
N GLY A 90 -48.00 13.65 -17.60
CA GLY A 90 -48.66 12.67 -18.43
C GLY A 90 -49.08 13.25 -19.78
N VAL A 91 -49.16 12.32 -20.72
CA VAL A 91 -49.68 12.50 -22.07
C VAL A 91 -51.05 13.18 -22.01
N LYS A 92 -51.13 14.45 -22.42
CA LYS A 92 -52.32 15.03 -23.05
C LYS A 92 -51.90 15.79 -24.30
N ARG A 93 -52.30 15.21 -25.43
CA ARG A 93 -52.11 15.71 -26.79
C ARG A 93 -52.76 17.09 -26.92
N LYS A 94 -51.95 18.15 -27.03
CA LYS A 94 -52.38 19.43 -27.61
C LYS A 94 -51.50 19.69 -28.82
N THR A 95 -52.13 19.68 -29.99
CA THR A 95 -51.56 20.17 -31.24
C THR A 95 -51.15 21.63 -31.06
N PHE A 96 -49.86 21.92 -31.18
CA PHE A 96 -49.36 23.29 -31.23
C PHE A 96 -48.63 23.51 -32.55
N PHE A 97 -49.09 24.51 -33.27
CA PHE A 97 -48.50 25.05 -34.49
C PHE A 97 -47.04 25.46 -34.24
N LEU A 98 -46.16 25.07 -35.16
CA LEU A 98 -44.77 25.54 -35.21
C LEU A 98 -44.75 27.05 -35.49
N LYS A 99 -44.20 27.84 -34.57
CA LYS A 99 -43.74 29.20 -34.85
C LYS A 99 -42.22 29.20 -34.87
N ASP A 100 -41.65 29.53 -36.02
CA ASP A 100 -40.22 29.71 -36.23
C ASP A 100 -39.62 30.73 -35.24
N LEU A 101 -38.70 30.27 -34.39
CA LEU A 101 -37.88 31.12 -33.56
C LEU A 101 -36.65 31.57 -34.35
N LYS A 102 -36.72 32.77 -34.93
CA LYS A 102 -35.56 33.48 -35.47
C LYS A 102 -34.62 33.89 -34.32
N VAL A 103 -33.56 33.10 -34.11
CA VAL A 103 -32.47 33.45 -33.18
C VAL A 103 -31.61 34.56 -33.79
N LYS A 104 -31.53 35.72 -33.12
CA LYS A 104 -30.65 36.84 -33.53
C LYS A 104 -29.17 36.40 -33.48
N LYS A 105 -28.44 36.57 -34.59
CA LYS A 105 -27.01 36.23 -34.76
C LYS A 105 -26.10 36.72 -33.63
N SER A 106 -26.42 37.82 -32.93
CA SER A 106 -25.57 38.33 -31.83
C SER A 106 -25.59 37.48 -30.55
N ARG A 107 -26.67 36.71 -30.28
CA ARG A 107 -26.69 35.80 -29.11
C ARG A 107 -25.82 34.57 -29.33
N ILE A 108 -25.73 34.08 -30.57
CA ILE A 108 -24.88 32.94 -30.92
C ILE A 108 -23.40 33.32 -30.78
N VAL A 109 -23.02 34.52 -31.24
CA VAL A 109 -21.65 35.04 -31.11
C VAL A 109 -21.25 35.16 -29.63
N PHE A 110 -22.14 35.63 -28.76
CA PHE A 110 -21.84 35.77 -27.33
C PHE A 110 -21.60 34.42 -26.62
N VAL A 111 -22.41 33.40 -26.94
CA VAL A 111 -22.24 32.05 -26.36
C VAL A 111 -20.95 31.38 -26.85
N VAL A 112 -20.60 31.55 -28.13
CA VAL A 112 -19.35 31.02 -28.70
C VAL A 112 -18.13 31.69 -28.08
N SER A 113 -18.15 33.01 -27.89
CA SER A 113 -17.05 33.74 -27.23
C SER A 113 -16.85 33.33 -25.77
N ILE A 114 -17.93 33.11 -25.01
CA ILE A 114 -17.85 32.61 -23.63
C ILE A 114 -17.30 31.18 -23.59
N SER A 115 -17.74 30.30 -24.50
CA SER A 115 -17.20 28.94 -24.57
C SER A 115 -15.72 28.93 -24.92
N LEU A 116 -15.27 29.76 -25.87
CA LEU A 116 -13.86 29.90 -26.23
C LEU A 116 -13.03 30.48 -25.07
N PHE A 117 -13.57 31.43 -24.32
CA PHE A 117 -12.89 31.97 -23.14
C PHE A 117 -12.78 30.93 -22.01
N ILE A 118 -13.84 30.18 -21.74
CA ILE A 118 -13.83 29.10 -20.73
C ILE A 118 -12.89 27.98 -21.18
N PHE A 119 -12.89 27.61 -22.46
CA PHE A 119 -11.98 26.61 -23.02
C PHE A 119 -10.53 27.08 -22.97
N GLY A 120 -10.25 28.35 -23.30
CA GLY A 120 -8.93 28.95 -23.19
C GLY A 120 -8.44 29.03 -21.75
N LEU A 121 -9.32 29.38 -20.80
CA LEU A 121 -9.02 29.39 -19.36
C LEU A 121 -8.77 27.96 -18.84
N PHE A 122 -9.57 27.00 -19.27
CA PHE A 122 -9.41 25.59 -18.92
C PHE A 122 -8.11 25.03 -19.48
N ALA A 123 -7.81 25.25 -20.76
CA ALA A 123 -6.55 24.88 -21.39
C ALA A 123 -5.36 25.53 -20.69
N TYR A 124 -5.45 26.83 -20.36
CA TYR A 124 -4.41 27.52 -19.60
C TYR A 124 -4.21 26.93 -18.19
N LEU A 125 -5.27 26.53 -17.50
CA LEU A 125 -5.17 25.93 -16.17
C LEU A 125 -4.63 24.48 -16.21
N VAL A 126 -4.97 23.70 -17.24
CA VAL A 126 -4.48 22.33 -17.43
C VAL A 126 -3.03 22.30 -17.94
N LEU A 127 -2.66 23.21 -18.84
CA LEU A 127 -1.30 23.34 -19.36
C LEU A 127 -0.32 24.00 -18.37
N ARG A 128 -0.85 24.57 -17.27
CA ARG A 128 -0.07 25.14 -16.16
C ARG A 128 0.13 24.14 -15.01
N GLU A 129 0.21 22.85 -15.29
CA GLU A 129 0.96 21.96 -14.40
C GLU A 129 2.43 22.40 -14.47
N LYS A 130 2.84 23.27 -13.54
CA LYS A 130 4.27 23.54 -13.33
C LYS A 130 4.90 22.23 -12.91
N THR A 131 5.74 21.67 -13.77
CA THR A 131 6.60 20.54 -13.43
C THR A 131 7.51 20.99 -12.28
N GLU A 132 7.27 20.46 -11.08
CA GLU A 132 8.18 20.65 -9.95
C GLU A 132 9.56 20.10 -10.33
N ASP A 133 10.58 20.94 -10.20
CA ASP A 133 11.95 20.55 -10.52
C ASP A 133 12.58 19.84 -9.31
N PHE A 134 12.66 18.51 -9.40
CA PHE A 134 13.30 17.71 -8.37
C PHE A 134 14.82 17.65 -8.49
N SER A 135 15.46 18.30 -9.48
CA SER A 135 16.92 18.27 -9.65
C SER A 135 17.64 18.88 -8.44
N THR A 136 17.02 19.87 -7.78
CA THR A 136 17.60 20.56 -6.63
C THR A 136 17.53 19.77 -5.33
N VAL A 137 16.80 18.65 -5.28
CA VAL A 137 16.69 17.81 -4.08
C VAL A 137 18.02 17.13 -3.80
N GLN A 138 18.59 17.44 -2.65
CA GLN A 138 19.76 16.73 -2.13
C GLN A 138 19.28 15.61 -1.20
N PHE A 139 19.87 14.43 -1.36
CA PHE A 139 19.60 13.28 -0.50
C PHE A 139 20.86 12.42 -0.42
N SER A 140 21.40 12.24 0.79
CA SER A 140 22.59 11.45 1.05
C SER A 140 22.48 10.76 2.40
N GLY A 141 23.31 9.74 2.63
CA GLY A 141 23.21 8.88 3.81
C GLY A 141 24.57 8.51 4.36
N LYS A 142 24.64 8.38 5.68
CA LYS A 142 25.78 7.83 6.42
C LYS A 142 25.38 6.52 7.09
N TYR A 143 26.34 5.61 7.20
CA TYR A 143 26.13 4.29 7.82
C TYR A 143 25.12 3.41 7.07
N LEU A 144 25.15 3.49 5.73
CA LEU A 144 24.27 2.72 4.83
C LEU A 144 24.61 1.22 4.75
N THR A 145 25.65 0.77 5.45
CA THR A 145 26.06 -0.63 5.47
C THR A 145 26.56 -1.00 6.84
N GLY A 146 26.20 -2.19 7.32
CA GLY A 146 26.57 -2.66 8.65
C GLY A 146 25.82 -3.92 9.05
N LEU A 147 25.70 -4.13 10.36
CA LEU A 147 24.90 -5.19 10.98
C LEU A 147 23.73 -4.55 11.75
N SER A 148 22.58 -5.20 11.75
CA SER A 148 21.41 -4.76 12.52
C SER A 148 21.48 -5.19 14.00
N PRO A 149 20.98 -4.40 14.96
CA PRO A 149 20.31 -3.11 14.76
C PRO A 149 21.28 -1.99 14.34
N HIS A 150 20.87 -1.14 13.41
CA HIS A 150 21.73 -0.10 12.83
C HIS A 150 20.98 1.23 12.63
N THR A 151 21.59 2.34 13.06
CA THR A 151 21.03 3.67 12.82
C THR A 151 21.66 4.28 11.57
N VAL A 152 20.81 4.64 10.61
CA VAL A 152 21.22 5.41 9.42
C VAL A 152 20.92 6.88 9.65
N VAL A 153 21.85 7.74 9.23
CA VAL A 153 21.64 9.19 9.21
C VAL A 153 21.44 9.63 7.77
N PHE A 154 20.26 10.17 7.47
CA PHE A 154 19.92 10.73 6.16
C PHE A 154 20.06 12.25 6.22
N SER A 155 20.83 12.82 5.30
CA SER A 155 20.91 14.26 5.07
C SER A 155 20.10 14.61 3.83
N TYR A 156 19.30 15.68 3.91
CA TYR A 156 18.43 16.10 2.82
C TYR A 156 18.30 17.62 2.72
N ASP A 157 17.95 18.10 1.53
CA ASP A 157 17.45 19.46 1.30
C ASP A 157 16.22 19.37 0.39
N VAL A 158 15.07 19.70 0.96
CA VAL A 158 13.77 19.77 0.27
C VAL A 158 13.17 21.18 0.35
N SER A 159 13.95 22.18 0.76
CA SER A 159 13.50 23.57 0.98
C SER A 159 12.92 24.24 -0.27
N LYS A 160 13.37 23.81 -1.45
CA LYS A 160 12.93 24.32 -2.75
C LYS A 160 11.69 23.61 -3.31
N ILE A 161 11.25 22.51 -2.68
CA ILE A 161 10.07 21.77 -3.11
C ILE A 161 8.85 22.39 -2.45
N ARG A 162 7.88 22.77 -3.29
CA ARG A 162 6.66 23.41 -2.82
C ARG A 162 5.72 22.44 -2.09
N ASP A 163 5.64 21.21 -2.58
CA ASP A 163 4.77 20.17 -2.05
C ASP A 163 5.43 19.39 -0.90
N SER A 164 4.61 18.67 -0.14
CA SER A 164 5.12 17.85 0.97
C SER A 164 5.95 16.67 0.46
N VAL A 165 7.18 16.57 0.96
CA VAL A 165 8.07 15.43 0.71
C VAL A 165 8.05 14.50 1.91
N PHE A 166 8.01 13.21 1.64
CA PHE A 166 8.07 12.17 2.66
C PHE A 166 9.23 11.22 2.40
N ILE A 167 9.77 10.63 3.46
CA ILE A 167 10.71 9.51 3.38
C ILE A 167 9.97 8.19 3.68
N ASP A 168 10.21 7.19 2.84
CA ASP A 168 9.78 5.80 3.00
C ASP A 168 11.04 4.96 3.24
N TYR A 169 11.13 4.35 4.42
CA TYR A 169 12.32 3.60 4.86
C TYR A 169 12.41 2.19 4.27
N ASP A 170 11.37 1.73 3.55
CA ASP A 170 11.24 0.41 2.94
C ASP A 170 11.37 -0.76 3.93
N ASP A 171 11.24 -0.51 5.23
CA ASP A 171 11.15 -1.57 6.22
C ASP A 171 9.73 -2.12 6.31
N SER A 172 9.61 -3.44 6.41
CA SER A 172 8.33 -4.17 6.56
C SER A 172 7.51 -3.74 7.80
N PHE A 173 8.08 -2.86 8.62
CA PHE A 173 7.45 -2.23 9.77
C PHE A 173 6.74 -0.92 9.44
N SER A 174 6.53 -0.56 8.16
CA SER A 174 5.98 0.76 7.84
C SER A 174 5.09 0.82 6.60
N GLU A 175 4.10 -0.07 6.46
CA GLU A 175 3.08 0.05 5.39
C GLU A 175 2.29 1.38 5.39
N ARG A 176 2.47 2.25 6.40
CA ARG A 176 1.82 3.58 6.47
C ARG A 176 2.68 4.75 6.94
N ASN A 177 3.97 4.60 7.21
CA ASN A 177 4.74 5.72 7.81
C ASN A 177 5.75 6.30 6.82
N ARG A 178 5.21 6.79 5.71
CA ARG A 178 5.87 7.90 5.02
C ARG A 178 6.06 9.02 6.03
N GLU A 179 7.28 9.25 6.46
CA GLU A 179 7.58 10.28 7.45
C GLU A 179 7.78 11.61 6.74
N TYR A 180 7.08 12.65 7.21
CA TYR A 180 7.19 13.97 6.60
C TYR A 180 8.57 14.57 6.82
N LEU A 181 9.20 15.04 5.75
CA LEU A 181 10.46 15.77 5.83
C LEU A 181 10.18 17.26 6.02
N ASN A 182 10.57 17.80 7.18
CA ASN A 182 10.46 19.23 7.46
C ASN A 182 11.49 20.00 6.59
N PRO A 183 11.06 20.95 5.73
CA PRO A 183 11.97 21.71 4.88
C PRO A 183 13.01 22.57 5.62
N ASN A 184 12.80 22.84 6.92
CA ASN A 184 13.73 23.59 7.76
C ASN A 184 14.80 22.71 8.44
N ASN A 185 14.66 21.38 8.35
CA ASN A 185 15.62 20.43 8.88
C ASN A 185 16.50 19.91 7.74
N ASN A 186 17.73 19.52 8.07
CA ASN A 186 18.70 18.99 7.09
C ASN A 186 19.04 17.51 7.33
N THR A 187 18.53 16.92 8.42
CA THR A 187 18.86 15.55 8.83
C THR A 187 17.66 14.85 9.45
N ILE A 188 17.58 13.54 9.22
CA ILE A 188 16.67 12.61 9.88
C ILE A 188 17.37 11.27 10.07
N THR A 189 17.00 10.52 11.11
CA THR A 189 17.65 9.25 11.45
C THR A 189 16.62 8.14 11.57
N HIS A 190 16.98 6.94 11.13
CA HIS A 190 16.13 5.76 11.28
C HIS A 190 16.91 4.57 11.83
N LEU A 191 16.31 3.85 12.77
CA LEU A 191 16.86 2.64 13.37
C LEU A 191 16.29 1.41 12.68
N TYR A 192 17.12 0.71 11.92
CA TYR A 192 16.77 -0.56 11.31
C TYR A 192 17.04 -1.70 12.29
N LEU A 193 15.98 -2.40 12.70
CA LEU A 193 16.08 -3.47 13.70
C LEU A 193 16.43 -4.83 13.11
N LEU A 194 16.09 -5.07 11.84
CA LEU A 194 16.31 -6.34 11.18
C LEU A 194 17.34 -6.20 10.04
N PRO A 195 18.14 -7.23 9.76
CA PRO A 195 19.02 -7.27 8.58
C PRO A 195 18.19 -7.32 7.31
N ASP A 196 18.50 -6.49 6.31
CA ASP A 196 17.81 -6.49 5.02
C ASP A 196 18.56 -5.66 3.98
N PHE A 197 18.02 -5.62 2.77
CA PHE A 197 18.37 -4.66 1.74
C PHE A 197 17.20 -3.70 1.49
N TYR A 198 17.30 -2.49 2.02
CA TYR A 198 16.23 -1.50 2.04
C TYR A 198 16.38 -0.46 0.91
N HIS A 199 15.32 -0.25 0.13
CA HIS A 199 15.23 0.82 -0.88
C HIS A 199 14.56 2.07 -0.32
N VAL A 200 15.29 2.88 0.42
CA VAL A 200 14.78 4.12 1.02
C VAL A 200 14.39 5.13 -0.07
N ARG A 201 13.15 5.63 -0.05
CA ARG A 201 12.61 6.50 -1.09
C ARG A 201 12.23 7.86 -0.52
N LEU A 202 12.57 8.93 -1.25
CA LEU A 202 11.87 10.20 -1.08
C LEU A 202 10.67 10.24 -2.02
N ILE A 203 9.52 10.63 -1.50
CA ILE A 203 8.24 10.61 -2.20
C ILE A 203 7.60 11.99 -2.15
N CYS A 204 7.26 12.55 -3.31
CA CYS A 204 6.49 13.78 -3.48
C CYS A 204 5.34 13.50 -4.45
N ASN A 205 4.10 13.87 -4.11
CA ASN A 205 2.92 13.63 -4.95
C ASN A 205 2.80 12.17 -5.45
N ASN A 206 3.06 11.20 -4.55
CA ASN A 206 3.11 9.76 -4.85
C ASN A 206 4.16 9.32 -5.88
N LYS A 207 5.07 10.21 -6.29
CA LYS A 207 6.21 9.88 -7.15
C LYS A 207 7.47 9.77 -6.32
N THR A 208 8.23 8.71 -6.57
CA THR A 208 9.57 8.56 -6.00
C THR A 208 10.52 9.53 -6.70
N ILE A 209 11.10 10.46 -5.95
CA ILE A 209 11.99 11.52 -6.48
C ILE A 209 13.47 11.22 -6.25
N ARG A 210 13.80 10.43 -5.23
CA ARG A 210 15.14 9.92 -4.92
C ARG A 210 15.04 8.53 -4.32
N ILE A 211 16.06 7.70 -4.56
CA ILE A 211 16.21 6.38 -3.95
C ILE A 211 17.61 6.26 -3.38
N MET A 212 17.71 5.72 -2.16
CA MET A 212 18.96 5.33 -1.53
C MET A 212 18.84 3.90 -1.04
N ARG A 213 19.99 3.22 -0.89
CA ARG A 213 20.03 1.81 -0.49
C ARG A 213 20.77 1.69 0.82
N ALA A 214 20.15 1.01 1.78
CA ALA A 214 20.80 0.59 3.02
C ALA A 214 20.88 -0.94 3.04
N HIS A 215 22.06 -1.47 3.35
CA HIS A 215 22.37 -2.90 3.23
C HIS A 215 22.94 -3.43 4.53
N PHE A 216 22.13 -4.17 5.29
CA PHE A 216 22.56 -4.74 6.57
C PHE A 216 22.78 -6.23 6.46
N LEU A 217 24.06 -6.60 6.38
CA LEU A 217 24.53 -7.92 6.03
C LEU A 217 24.35 -8.90 7.20
N THR A 218 24.34 -10.19 6.87
CA THR A 218 24.35 -11.29 7.83
C THR A 218 25.50 -12.24 7.51
N ASP A 219 26.06 -12.86 8.56
CA ASP A 219 26.96 -14.01 8.39
C ASP A 219 26.12 -15.28 8.40
N GLY A 220 25.77 -15.76 7.21
CA GLY A 220 24.82 -16.85 7.04
C GLY A 220 23.39 -16.47 7.44
N TRP A 221 22.59 -17.50 7.73
CA TRP A 221 21.19 -17.35 8.10
C TRP A 221 21.04 -16.90 9.55
N VAL A 222 20.20 -15.91 9.78
CA VAL A 222 19.76 -15.49 11.12
C VAL A 222 18.24 -15.59 11.22
N ALA A 223 17.72 -15.81 12.43
CA ALA A 223 16.29 -15.94 12.68
C ALA A 223 15.79 -14.95 13.72
N TYR A 224 14.57 -14.49 13.50
CA TYR A 224 13.84 -13.62 14.42
C TYR A 224 12.43 -14.15 14.64
N MET A 225 11.94 -14.10 15.86
CA MET A 225 10.55 -14.42 16.20
C MET A 225 9.82 -13.16 16.64
N GLY A 226 8.56 -13.03 16.30
CA GLY A 226 7.83 -11.83 16.68
C GLY A 226 6.47 -11.69 16.03
N TYR A 227 5.93 -10.49 16.19
CA TYR A 227 4.60 -10.11 15.79
C TYR A 227 4.67 -9.21 14.57
N ASP A 228 4.06 -9.63 13.46
CA ASP A 228 4.02 -8.78 12.26
C ASP A 228 3.15 -7.53 12.52
N ASN A 229 1.99 -7.71 13.16
CA ASN A 229 1.06 -6.62 13.49
C ASN A 229 1.62 -5.61 14.51
N LYS A 230 2.35 -6.07 15.53
CA LYS A 230 2.99 -5.22 16.54
C LYS A 230 4.40 -4.79 16.14
N ARG A 231 4.89 -5.26 14.99
CA ARG A 231 6.17 -4.86 14.38
C ARG A 231 7.34 -5.03 15.35
N LYS A 232 7.29 -6.11 16.13
CA LYS A 232 8.26 -6.38 17.20
C LYS A 232 8.83 -7.77 17.03
N PHE A 233 10.12 -7.81 16.71
CA PHE A 233 10.87 -9.04 16.47
C PHE A 233 12.08 -9.12 17.37
N PHE A 234 12.38 -10.33 17.81
CA PHE A 234 13.49 -10.65 18.70
C PHE A 234 14.36 -11.71 18.05
N PRO A 235 15.70 -11.60 18.14
CA PRO A 235 16.58 -12.63 17.63
C PRO A 235 16.31 -13.95 18.36
N ILE A 236 16.36 -15.06 17.62
CA ILE A 236 16.26 -16.40 18.18
C ILE A 236 17.28 -17.30 17.49
N SER A 237 17.97 -18.11 18.29
CA SER A 237 18.88 -19.12 17.75
C SER A 237 18.09 -20.29 17.20
N PHE A 238 18.58 -20.84 16.11
CA PHE A 238 18.03 -22.04 15.50
C PHE A 238 19.19 -22.97 15.16
N ASN A 239 18.92 -24.27 15.13
CA ASN A 239 19.94 -25.24 14.77
C ASN A 239 19.82 -25.53 13.28
N ASN A 240 20.86 -25.21 12.52
CA ASN A 240 20.96 -25.52 11.10
C ASN A 240 21.67 -26.87 10.84
N SER A 241 21.82 -27.72 11.86
CA SER A 241 22.25 -29.10 11.64
C SER A 241 21.29 -29.75 10.64
N ASP A 242 21.86 -30.37 9.60
CA ASP A 242 21.14 -31.00 8.48
C ASP A 242 20.62 -30.03 7.39
N GLY A 243 21.01 -28.75 7.43
CA GLY A 243 20.65 -27.78 6.38
C GLY A 243 19.18 -27.36 6.40
N MET A 244 18.52 -27.51 7.54
CA MET A 244 17.12 -27.15 7.75
C MET A 244 17.00 -25.82 8.49
N LEU A 245 16.12 -24.94 8.01
CA LEU A 245 15.67 -23.76 8.75
C LEU A 245 14.45 -24.15 9.58
N GLN A 246 14.68 -24.45 10.86
CA GLN A 246 13.65 -24.85 11.81
C GLN A 246 13.99 -24.39 13.23
N ILE A 247 12.94 -24.01 13.96
CA ILE A 247 12.98 -23.85 15.42
C ILE A 247 11.83 -24.68 15.98
N ASP A 248 12.04 -25.39 17.08
CA ASP A 248 10.91 -26.04 17.76
C ASP A 248 9.95 -24.95 18.29
N PRO A 249 8.65 -24.99 17.94
CA PRO A 249 7.64 -24.11 18.52
C PRO A 249 7.71 -23.99 20.05
N ASP A 250 8.01 -25.08 20.76
CA ASP A 250 8.11 -25.04 22.22
C ASP A 250 9.29 -24.18 22.70
N THR A 251 10.41 -24.17 21.97
CA THR A 251 11.54 -23.26 22.24
C THR A 251 11.14 -21.80 22.02
N ILE A 252 10.39 -21.50 20.96
CA ILE A 252 9.88 -20.14 20.67
C ILE A 252 9.02 -19.64 21.84
N PHE A 253 8.06 -20.45 22.31
CA PHE A 253 7.13 -20.05 23.36
C PHE A 253 7.75 -20.08 24.76
N ALA A 254 8.76 -20.92 25.01
CA ALA A 254 9.48 -20.97 26.28
C ALA A 254 10.25 -19.68 26.60
N THR A 255 10.54 -18.85 25.59
CA THR A 255 11.19 -17.55 25.80
C THR A 255 10.34 -16.55 26.59
N GLY A 256 9.01 -16.71 26.61
CA GLY A 256 8.07 -15.76 27.22
C GLY A 256 7.96 -14.40 26.50
N LEU A 257 8.71 -14.17 25.41
CA LEU A 257 8.68 -12.92 24.63
C LEU A 257 7.49 -12.84 23.68
N VAL A 258 6.95 -14.00 23.30
CA VAL A 258 5.81 -14.16 22.40
C VAL A 258 4.81 -15.17 22.98
N ARG A 259 3.52 -15.01 22.67
CA ARG A 259 2.43 -15.86 23.18
C ARG A 259 1.85 -16.68 22.05
N LYS A 260 1.38 -17.91 22.32
CA LYS A 260 0.68 -18.75 21.34
C LYS A 260 -0.55 -18.05 20.75
N ASP A 261 -0.36 -17.31 19.66
CA ASP A 261 -1.37 -16.53 18.95
C ASP A 261 -1.07 -16.52 17.44
N ASP A 262 -2.10 -16.24 16.63
CA ASP A 262 -2.09 -16.34 15.16
C ASP A 262 -1.16 -15.32 14.46
N ASP A 263 -0.65 -14.32 15.19
CA ASP A 263 0.11 -13.21 14.60
C ASP A 263 1.63 -13.42 14.68
N ILE A 264 2.09 -14.53 15.29
CA ILE A 264 3.52 -14.82 15.36
C ILE A 264 4.04 -15.31 14.02
N LEU A 265 5.17 -14.72 13.63
CA LEU A 265 6.01 -15.18 12.54
C LEU A 265 7.44 -15.44 13.01
N ILE A 266 8.07 -16.37 12.32
CA ILE A 266 9.51 -16.55 12.29
C ILE A 266 10.02 -15.96 10.97
N LYS A 267 10.99 -15.05 11.05
CA LYS A 267 11.65 -14.44 9.91
C LYS A 267 13.09 -14.95 9.85
N TYR A 268 13.38 -15.77 8.86
CA TYR A 268 14.74 -16.15 8.50
C TYR A 268 15.27 -15.17 7.46
N ARG A 269 16.50 -14.69 7.66
CA ARG A 269 17.12 -13.70 6.79
C ARG A 269 18.53 -14.10 6.40
N LEU A 270 18.81 -14.07 5.11
CA LEU A 270 20.15 -14.19 4.54
C LEU A 270 20.41 -12.96 3.67
N VAL A 271 21.24 -12.05 4.16
CA VAL A 271 21.51 -10.76 3.52
C VAL A 271 22.99 -10.68 3.19
N GLN A 272 23.30 -10.78 1.90
CA GLN A 272 24.67 -10.85 1.42
C GLN A 272 24.73 -10.46 -0.06
N ASN A 273 25.95 -10.29 -0.58
CA ASN A 273 26.12 -10.09 -2.01
C ASN A 273 26.04 -11.44 -2.74
N PHE A 274 24.87 -11.77 -3.29
CA PHE A 274 24.71 -12.98 -4.10
C PHE A 274 25.27 -12.76 -5.51
N GLU A 275 25.87 -13.80 -6.08
CA GLU A 275 26.23 -13.86 -7.51
C GLU A 275 25.06 -14.35 -8.37
N VAL A 276 23.83 -14.01 -7.97
CA VAL A 276 22.58 -14.42 -8.65
C VAL A 276 21.93 -13.21 -9.30
N ASN A 277 21.57 -13.36 -10.59
CA ASN A 277 20.82 -12.37 -11.34
C ASN A 277 19.32 -12.53 -11.05
N GLY A 278 18.72 -11.55 -10.38
CA GLY A 278 17.28 -11.54 -10.08
C GLY A 278 16.38 -11.46 -11.31
N ASP A 279 16.92 -11.14 -12.49
CA ASP A 279 16.20 -11.13 -13.77
C ASP A 279 16.22 -12.52 -14.44
N ARG A 280 17.00 -13.48 -13.92
CA ARG A 280 17.14 -14.85 -14.46
C ARG A 280 17.66 -15.83 -13.41
N PHE A 281 16.76 -16.45 -12.65
CA PHE A 281 17.10 -17.37 -11.55
C PHE A 281 16.07 -18.48 -11.34
N SER A 282 16.47 -19.52 -10.60
CA SER A 282 15.57 -20.49 -9.97
C SER A 282 15.90 -20.63 -8.48
N LEU A 283 14.88 -20.45 -7.64
CA LEU A 283 14.86 -20.69 -6.21
C LEU A 283 14.00 -21.92 -5.96
N LYS A 284 14.58 -22.99 -5.41
CA LYS A 284 13.85 -24.21 -5.02
C LYS A 284 14.00 -24.44 -3.53
N ALA A 285 12.93 -24.89 -2.89
CA ALA A 285 12.91 -25.25 -1.47
C ALA A 285 11.85 -26.30 -1.20
N THR A 286 12.03 -27.10 -0.16
CA THR A 286 11.00 -28.01 0.35
C THR A 286 10.48 -27.49 1.68
N VAL A 287 9.18 -27.25 1.78
CA VAL A 287 8.54 -26.64 2.96
C VAL A 287 7.49 -27.58 3.56
N LYS A 288 7.34 -27.56 4.88
CA LYS A 288 6.32 -28.31 5.63
C LYS A 288 5.89 -27.56 6.89
N ASP A 289 4.62 -27.69 7.25
CA ASP A 289 4.10 -27.43 8.59
C ASP A 289 4.40 -28.65 9.49
N ALA A 290 5.48 -28.59 10.27
CA ALA A 290 6.02 -29.77 10.95
C ALA A 290 5.32 -30.11 12.26
N LYS A 291 4.66 -29.14 12.90
CA LYS A 291 4.07 -29.31 14.23
C LYS A 291 2.83 -28.44 14.41
N LYS A 292 1.69 -29.08 14.62
CA LYS A 292 0.43 -28.37 14.88
C LYS A 292 0.54 -27.54 16.16
N VAL A 293 0.29 -26.24 16.04
CA VAL A 293 0.13 -25.33 17.17
C VAL A 293 -1.35 -24.95 17.22
N ASN A 294 -2.07 -25.34 18.29
CA ASN A 294 -3.54 -25.25 18.33
C ASN A 294 -4.11 -23.83 18.18
N THR A 295 -3.31 -22.81 18.49
CA THR A 295 -3.66 -21.39 18.37
C THR A 295 -3.26 -20.78 17.03
N LEU A 296 -2.67 -21.56 16.13
CA LEU A 296 -2.31 -21.16 14.77
C LEU A 296 -3.28 -21.84 13.81
N HIS A 297 -4.23 -21.08 13.28
CA HIS A 297 -5.28 -21.62 12.41
C HIS A 297 -4.82 -21.79 10.96
N CYS A 298 -3.92 -20.94 10.49
CA CYS A 298 -3.43 -20.94 9.12
C CYS A 298 -1.92 -21.05 9.08
N PHE A 299 -1.41 -22.13 8.49
CA PHE A 299 -0.01 -22.20 8.08
C PHE A 299 0.29 -21.12 7.04
N PHE A 300 1.49 -20.57 7.12
CA PHE A 300 1.98 -19.54 6.20
C PHE A 300 3.47 -19.74 5.95
N ALA A 301 3.88 -19.61 4.70
CA ALA A 301 5.27 -19.59 4.27
C ALA A 301 5.44 -18.56 3.15
N ALA A 302 6.47 -17.73 3.22
CA ALA A 302 6.72 -16.72 2.21
C ALA A 302 8.20 -16.55 1.92
N PHE A 303 8.51 -16.36 0.65
CA PHE A 303 9.84 -16.05 0.15
C PHE A 303 9.88 -14.61 -0.32
N VAL A 304 10.96 -13.93 0.02
CA VAL A 304 11.22 -12.57 -0.43
C VAL A 304 12.63 -12.51 -1.02
N ILE A 305 12.72 -12.16 -2.30
CA ILE A 305 13.96 -12.01 -3.05
C ILE A 305 14.15 -10.52 -3.32
N HIS A 306 15.14 -9.91 -2.66
CA HIS A 306 15.48 -8.50 -2.87
C HIS A 306 16.67 -8.36 -3.81
N GLY A 307 16.50 -7.65 -4.91
CA GLY A 307 17.57 -7.27 -5.82
C GLY A 307 17.91 -5.78 -5.76
N ASN A 308 18.94 -5.39 -6.50
CA ASN A 308 19.40 -4.00 -6.57
C ASN A 308 18.30 -2.99 -6.94
N PHE A 309 17.31 -3.39 -7.76
CA PHE A 309 16.32 -2.49 -8.34
C PHE A 309 14.87 -2.82 -7.97
N GLY A 310 14.59 -4.08 -7.62
CA GLY A 310 13.23 -4.54 -7.33
C GLY A 310 13.22 -5.70 -6.36
N LYS A 311 12.02 -6.18 -6.06
CA LYS A 311 11.79 -7.34 -5.18
C LYS A 311 10.68 -8.22 -5.71
N ILE A 312 10.81 -9.52 -5.47
CA ILE A 312 9.77 -10.51 -5.69
C ILE A 312 9.39 -11.06 -4.33
N LYS A 313 8.10 -11.07 -4.03
CA LYS A 313 7.55 -11.67 -2.82
C LYS A 313 6.47 -12.67 -3.23
N VAL A 314 6.56 -13.88 -2.73
CA VAL A 314 5.55 -14.93 -2.94
C VAL A 314 5.25 -15.60 -1.61
N SER A 315 3.97 -15.69 -1.25
CA SER A 315 3.53 -16.50 -0.11
C SER A 315 2.72 -17.71 -0.55
N PHE A 316 2.72 -18.73 0.30
CA PHE A 316 2.05 -19.99 0.12
C PHE A 316 1.27 -20.35 1.38
N THR A 317 0.07 -20.87 1.19
CA THR A 317 -0.86 -21.24 2.28
C THR A 317 -1.58 -22.54 1.94
N PRO A 318 -2.20 -23.21 2.92
CA PRO A 318 -3.26 -24.17 2.66
C PRO A 318 -4.42 -23.54 1.87
N GLU A 319 -5.22 -24.38 1.22
CA GLU A 319 -6.36 -23.97 0.39
C GLU A 319 -7.40 -23.19 1.21
N GLU A 320 -7.64 -23.64 2.44
CA GLU A 320 -8.58 -23.04 3.39
C GLU A 320 -8.15 -21.64 3.86
N CYS A 321 -6.87 -21.29 3.65
CA CYS A 321 -6.25 -20.06 4.12
C CYS A 321 -5.86 -19.11 2.97
N ILE A 322 -6.38 -19.35 1.76
CA ILE A 322 -5.96 -18.63 0.56
C ILE A 322 -6.14 -17.11 0.66
N ASN A 323 -7.06 -16.64 1.49
CA ASN A 323 -7.27 -15.23 1.79
C ASN A 323 -6.00 -14.49 2.26
N LYS A 324 -5.05 -15.22 2.89
CA LYS A 324 -3.78 -14.69 3.39
C LYS A 324 -2.63 -14.75 2.38
N ALA A 325 -2.82 -15.40 1.24
CA ALA A 325 -1.79 -15.52 0.21
C ALA A 325 -1.61 -14.21 -0.56
N TRP A 326 -0.41 -14.00 -1.08
CA TRP A 326 -0.06 -12.85 -1.88
C TRP A 326 1.12 -13.14 -2.82
N ILE A 327 1.13 -12.44 -3.95
CA ILE A 327 2.21 -12.40 -4.93
C ILE A 327 2.46 -10.94 -5.26
N ILE A 328 3.68 -10.46 -5.02
CA ILE A 328 4.05 -9.06 -5.21
C ILE A 328 5.36 -8.98 -5.97
N PHE A 329 5.36 -8.30 -7.11
CA PHE A 329 6.53 -8.03 -7.93
C PHE A 329 6.22 -6.83 -8.83
N ASP A 330 7.23 -6.03 -9.19
CA ASP A 330 7.04 -4.79 -9.96
C ASP A 330 5.93 -3.89 -9.38
N ASP A 331 4.91 -3.59 -10.18
CA ASP A 331 3.66 -2.89 -9.86
C ASP A 331 2.48 -3.86 -9.64
N VAL A 332 2.72 -5.16 -9.75
CA VAL A 332 1.73 -6.22 -9.55
C VAL A 332 1.63 -6.56 -8.07
N GLN A 333 0.42 -6.43 -7.52
CA GLN A 333 0.08 -6.81 -6.15
C GLN A 333 -1.19 -7.65 -6.17
N LEU A 334 -1.01 -8.97 -6.13
CA LEU A 334 -2.10 -9.94 -6.06
C LEU A 334 -2.24 -10.40 -4.62
N GLU A 335 -3.40 -10.15 -4.01
CA GLU A 335 -3.73 -10.59 -2.65
C GLU A 335 -4.95 -11.49 -2.68
N GLY A 336 -4.93 -12.59 -1.93
CA GLY A 336 -5.99 -13.60 -1.90
C GLY A 336 -7.35 -13.08 -1.40
N ARG A 337 -7.38 -11.89 -0.80
CA ARG A 337 -8.64 -11.19 -0.47
C ARG A 337 -9.37 -10.69 -1.72
N ASN A 338 -8.63 -10.31 -2.76
CA ASN A 338 -9.16 -9.63 -3.95
C ASN A 338 -9.00 -10.46 -5.22
N TYR A 339 -8.16 -11.50 -5.19
CA TYR A 339 -7.85 -12.36 -6.33
C TYR A 339 -7.91 -13.83 -5.92
N ASP A 340 -8.38 -14.68 -6.83
CA ASP A 340 -8.30 -16.13 -6.64
C ASP A 340 -6.84 -16.59 -6.86
N LEU A 341 -6.19 -16.99 -5.77
CA LEU A 341 -4.84 -17.52 -5.76
C LEU A 341 -4.81 -19.03 -5.48
N SER A 342 -5.96 -19.73 -5.50
CA SER A 342 -6.07 -21.15 -5.12
C SER A 342 -5.07 -22.07 -5.85
N ALA A 343 -4.66 -21.72 -7.07
CA ALA A 343 -3.65 -22.45 -7.82
C ALA A 343 -2.30 -22.57 -7.10
N ILE A 344 -1.91 -21.61 -6.25
CA ILE A 344 -0.67 -21.62 -5.47
C ILE A 344 -0.86 -22.17 -4.03
N ALA A 345 -2.03 -22.72 -3.71
CA ALA A 345 -2.26 -23.40 -2.44
C ALA A 345 -1.66 -24.82 -2.43
N ALA A 346 -1.32 -25.33 -1.25
CA ALA A 346 -0.85 -26.71 -1.08
C ALA A 346 -1.12 -27.28 0.32
N ASP A 347 -1.17 -28.61 0.44
CA ASP A 347 -1.26 -29.31 1.72
C ASP A 347 0.11 -29.36 2.44
N PHE A 348 0.40 -28.36 3.25
CA PHE A 348 1.65 -28.27 4.00
C PHE A 348 1.77 -29.26 5.18
N SER A 349 0.76 -30.11 5.46
CA SER A 349 0.93 -31.24 6.37
C SER A 349 1.93 -32.28 5.83
N ARG A 350 2.20 -32.21 4.52
CA ARG A 350 3.21 -32.99 3.78
C ARG A 350 4.30 -32.07 3.28
N TRP A 351 5.45 -32.64 2.94
CA TRP A 351 6.52 -31.90 2.29
C TRP A 351 6.08 -31.44 0.90
N GLN A 352 6.17 -30.13 0.65
CA GLN A 352 5.85 -29.50 -0.62
C GLN A 352 7.13 -28.96 -1.26
N ARG A 353 7.42 -29.37 -2.50
CA ARG A 353 8.53 -28.80 -3.28
C ARG A 353 8.04 -27.54 -3.98
N LEU A 354 8.64 -26.41 -3.64
CA LEU A 354 8.32 -25.10 -4.18
C LEU A 354 9.44 -24.65 -5.12
N GLU A 355 9.07 -24.06 -6.25
CA GLU A 355 10.01 -23.40 -7.15
C GLU A 355 9.48 -22.02 -7.53
N ILE A 356 10.31 -21.00 -7.34
CA ILE A 356 10.09 -19.64 -7.82
C ILE A 356 11.19 -19.37 -8.83
N MET A 357 10.83 -19.10 -10.08
CA MET A 357 11.81 -18.87 -11.13
C MET A 357 11.45 -17.62 -11.94
N VAL A 358 12.48 -16.87 -12.32
CA VAL A 358 12.38 -15.83 -13.32
C VAL A 358 13.13 -16.29 -14.55
N ARG A 359 12.42 -16.41 -15.66
CA ARG A 359 13.00 -16.85 -16.94
C ARG A 359 12.23 -16.21 -18.08
N ASP A 360 12.96 -15.76 -19.11
CA ASP A 360 12.38 -15.20 -20.34
C ASP A 360 11.41 -14.03 -20.05
N ASN A 361 11.76 -13.18 -19.07
CA ASN A 361 10.94 -12.08 -18.55
C ASN A 361 9.56 -12.53 -18.04
N ARG A 362 9.51 -13.69 -17.37
CA ARG A 362 8.30 -14.20 -16.72
C ARG A 362 8.63 -14.69 -15.31
N LEU A 363 7.76 -14.36 -14.36
CA LEU A 363 7.72 -14.98 -13.05
C LEU A 363 6.87 -16.25 -13.15
N ILE A 364 7.49 -17.39 -12.86
CA ILE A 364 6.84 -18.70 -12.88
C ILE A 364 6.96 -19.29 -11.47
N ILE A 365 5.85 -19.81 -10.96
CA ILE A 365 5.80 -20.50 -9.66
C ILE A 365 5.31 -21.91 -9.89
N LYS A 366 6.02 -22.89 -9.31
CA LYS A 366 5.64 -24.30 -9.35
C LYS A 366 5.52 -24.89 -7.95
N ILE A 367 4.58 -25.82 -7.81
CA ILE A 367 4.40 -26.64 -6.62
C ILE A 367 4.42 -28.10 -7.08
N ASN A 368 5.35 -28.89 -6.55
CA ASN A 368 5.59 -30.29 -6.94
C ASN A 368 5.70 -30.47 -8.46
N ASP A 369 6.55 -29.65 -9.10
CA ASP A 369 6.81 -29.60 -10.54
C ASP A 369 5.62 -29.14 -11.42
N LYS A 370 4.43 -28.91 -10.84
CA LYS A 370 3.28 -28.34 -11.55
C LYS A 370 3.39 -26.82 -11.59
N GLU A 371 3.30 -26.23 -12.78
CA GLU A 371 3.17 -24.78 -12.94
C GLU A 371 1.80 -24.30 -12.44
N CYS A 372 1.83 -23.40 -11.46
CA CYS A 372 0.65 -22.89 -10.77
C CYS A 372 0.42 -21.40 -11.04
N PHE A 373 1.47 -20.67 -11.43
CA PHE A 373 1.41 -19.26 -11.75
C PHE A 373 2.45 -18.92 -12.82
N ASN A 374 2.07 -18.06 -13.74
CA ASN A 374 2.95 -17.63 -14.82
C ASN A 374 2.54 -16.24 -15.31
N HIS A 375 3.36 -15.23 -15.01
CA HIS A 375 3.05 -13.84 -15.32
C HIS A 375 4.26 -13.12 -15.94
N PRO A 376 4.06 -12.27 -16.97
CA PRO A 376 5.13 -11.39 -17.46
C PRO A 376 5.68 -10.50 -16.33
N ILE A 377 6.99 -10.31 -16.31
CA ILE A 377 7.65 -9.30 -15.46
C ILE A 377 8.23 -8.23 -16.39
N THR A 378 8.05 -6.96 -16.03
CA THR A 378 8.48 -5.81 -16.86
C THR A 378 9.60 -5.01 -16.18
N GLY A 379 9.61 -5.00 -14.86
CA GLY A 379 10.64 -4.41 -14.05
C GLY A 379 11.89 -5.28 -13.99
N ARG A 380 12.96 -4.66 -13.49
CA ARG A 380 14.22 -5.32 -13.23
C ARG A 380 14.36 -5.53 -11.74
N ILE A 381 14.73 -6.74 -11.35
CA ILE A 381 15.13 -7.08 -9.99
C ILE A 381 16.61 -6.77 -9.81
N GLY A 382 17.43 -7.12 -10.81
CA GLY A 382 18.89 -6.98 -10.78
C GLY A 382 19.57 -7.98 -9.84
N THR A 383 20.87 -7.80 -9.57
CA THR A 383 21.64 -8.69 -8.69
C THR A 383 21.00 -8.80 -7.32
N VAL A 384 20.84 -10.02 -6.82
CA VAL A 384 20.19 -10.32 -5.55
C VAL A 384 21.08 -9.92 -4.37
N ARG A 385 20.46 -9.35 -3.33
CA ARG A 385 21.08 -8.81 -2.12
C ARG A 385 20.50 -9.37 -0.82
N ALA A 386 19.26 -9.86 -0.87
CA ALA A 386 18.69 -10.59 0.26
C ALA A 386 17.77 -11.72 -0.21
N LEU A 387 17.80 -12.82 0.54
CA LEU A 387 16.84 -13.90 0.47
C LEU A 387 16.24 -14.07 1.86
N LEU A 388 14.93 -13.87 1.97
CA LEU A 388 14.20 -13.96 3.24
C LEU A 388 13.16 -15.08 3.14
N PHE A 389 12.94 -15.75 4.27
CA PHE A 389 11.91 -16.76 4.43
C PHE A 389 11.11 -16.47 5.71
N ASP A 390 9.85 -16.09 5.55
CA ASP A 390 8.94 -15.79 6.65
C ASP A 390 7.92 -16.92 6.78
N THR A 391 7.70 -17.44 7.99
CA THR A 391 6.78 -18.57 8.20
C THR A 391 6.16 -18.57 9.59
N THR A 392 5.09 -19.35 9.80
CA THR A 392 4.57 -19.62 11.14
C THR A 392 5.61 -20.38 12.00
N PRO A 393 5.52 -20.34 13.34
CA PRO A 393 6.39 -21.07 14.26
C PRO A 393 6.68 -22.54 13.91
N SER A 394 5.73 -23.22 13.28
CA SER A 394 5.81 -24.64 12.93
C SER A 394 6.43 -24.91 11.55
N GLY A 395 6.75 -23.87 10.79
CA GLY A 395 7.29 -23.98 9.44
C GLY A 395 8.73 -24.46 9.43
N VAL A 396 8.97 -25.43 8.54
CA VAL A 396 10.29 -26.01 8.31
C VAL A 396 10.62 -25.89 6.84
N LEU A 397 11.85 -25.46 6.55
CA LEU A 397 12.40 -25.38 5.20
C LEU A 397 13.68 -26.18 5.10
N LYS A 398 13.82 -26.93 4.00
CA LYS A 398 15.04 -27.68 3.65
C LYS A 398 15.27 -27.71 2.14
N ASP A 399 16.38 -28.31 1.72
CA ASP A 399 16.75 -28.49 0.30
C ASP A 399 16.75 -27.17 -0.49
N LEU A 400 17.14 -26.07 0.18
CA LEU A 400 17.18 -24.75 -0.43
C LEU A 400 18.29 -24.67 -1.47
N SER A 401 17.92 -24.37 -2.71
CA SER A 401 18.87 -24.08 -3.78
C SER A 401 18.49 -22.78 -4.48
N PHE A 402 19.49 -21.96 -4.76
CA PHE A 402 19.28 -20.66 -5.39
C PHE A 402 20.37 -20.42 -6.43
N THR A 403 19.98 -20.44 -7.70
CA THR A 403 20.93 -20.54 -8.83
C THR A 403 20.50 -19.67 -10.00
N ASN A 404 21.47 -19.28 -10.83
CA ASN A 404 21.20 -18.68 -12.13
C ASN A 404 20.67 -19.73 -13.11
N LEU A 405 19.83 -19.31 -14.05
CA LEU A 405 19.31 -20.15 -15.16
C LEU A 405 20.04 -19.90 -16.49
#